data_AF-A0A7Y4XJ41-F1
#
_entry.id   AF-A0A7Y4XJ41-F1
#
_cell.length_a   1.000
_cell.length_b   1.000
_cell.length_c   1.000
_cell.angle_alpha   90.00
_cell.angle_beta   90.00
_cell.angle_gamma   90.00
#
_symmetry.space_group_name_H-M   'P 1'
#
loop_
_entity.id
_entity.type
_entity.pdbx_description
1 polymer ?
#
loop_
_entity_poly.entity_id
_entity_poly.type
_entity_poly.pdbx_seq_one_letter_code
_entity_poly.pdbx_strand_id
1 'polypeptide(L)'
;MTIPKSLLALLAVNVAVSMPVQAASLAVGKKAEIKVDAKKMDDERAGLWKKFGAWCAIKDWHPAVASCEESKEGDAEFRTLTLKDGAKIKEKLTERKDFVYKYMIVESPLPVKNYEAQFALTPDDDDEDEINFAWSAVFDAEGKPDKEARGTIDGIFKAGLENIKAIVAAGAAK
;
A
#
# COMPACT_ATOMS: atom_id res chain seq x y z
N MET A 1 -61.01 -5.45 -39.73
CA MET A 1 -60.92 -4.41 -38.68
C MET A 1 -60.83 -5.13 -37.33
N THR A 2 -59.61 -5.16 -36.77
CA THR A 2 -59.21 -5.20 -35.33
C THR A 2 -59.84 -6.16 -34.29
N ILE A 3 -58.94 -6.90 -33.63
CA ILE A 3 -58.95 -7.89 -32.49
C ILE A 3 -59.35 -7.14 -31.16
N PRO A 4 -59.87 -7.72 -30.03
CA PRO A 4 -59.08 -8.70 -29.27
C PRO A 4 -59.67 -9.75 -28.28
N LYS A 5 -58.70 -10.62 -27.94
CA LYS A 5 -58.58 -11.65 -26.90
C LYS A 5 -58.73 -11.09 -25.47
N SER A 6 -59.23 -11.91 -24.55
CA SER A 6 -59.05 -11.79 -23.08
C SER A 6 -58.67 -13.19 -22.59
N LEU A 7 -57.41 -13.55 -22.37
CA LEU A 7 -56.46 -13.20 -21.29
C LEU A 7 -56.93 -13.64 -19.89
N LEU A 8 -56.61 -14.88 -19.51
CA LEU A 8 -56.59 -15.33 -18.11
C LEU A 8 -55.17 -15.13 -17.57
N ALA A 9 -55.05 -14.37 -16.48
CA ALA A 9 -53.79 -14.09 -15.79
C ALA A 9 -53.46 -15.18 -14.76
N LEU A 10 -52.22 -15.71 -14.79
CA LEU A 10 -51.62 -16.40 -13.66
C LEU A 10 -50.70 -15.41 -12.91
N LEU A 11 -50.97 -15.18 -11.63
CA LEU A 11 -50.04 -14.51 -10.72
C LEU A 11 -48.96 -15.49 -10.28
N ALA A 12 -47.70 -15.17 -10.58
CA ALA A 12 -46.53 -15.81 -9.96
C ALA A 12 -46.01 -14.91 -8.84
N VAL A 13 -45.94 -15.45 -7.61
CA VAL A 13 -45.30 -14.81 -6.46
C VAL A 13 -43.80 -15.09 -6.55
N ASN A 14 -42.99 -14.06 -6.77
CA ASN A 14 -41.53 -14.14 -6.67
C ASN A 14 -41.10 -13.85 -5.23
N VAL A 15 -40.55 -14.85 -4.54
CA VAL A 15 -39.81 -14.66 -3.30
C VAL A 15 -38.35 -14.42 -3.66
N ALA A 16 -37.88 -13.18 -3.52
CA ALA A 16 -36.47 -12.84 -3.69
C ALA A 16 -35.71 -13.16 -2.40
N VAL A 17 -34.77 -14.11 -2.47
CA VAL A 17 -33.82 -14.38 -1.38
C VAL A 17 -32.65 -13.39 -1.51
N SER A 18 -32.52 -12.45 -0.58
CA SER A 18 -31.37 -11.54 -0.52
C SER A 18 -30.16 -12.28 0.06
N MET A 19 -29.13 -12.52 -0.76
CA MET A 19 -27.82 -12.93 -0.24
C MET A 19 -27.06 -11.71 0.32
N PRO A 20 -26.29 -11.87 1.40
CA PRO A 20 -25.44 -10.81 1.91
C PRO A 20 -24.31 -10.51 0.92
N VAL A 21 -24.18 -9.25 0.52
CA VAL A 21 -23.04 -8.75 -0.28
C VAL A 21 -21.83 -8.67 0.63
N GLN A 22 -20.83 -9.51 0.41
CA GLN A 22 -19.51 -9.34 1.02
C GLN A 22 -18.85 -8.12 0.34
N ALA A 23 -18.57 -7.06 1.08
CA ALA A 23 -17.83 -5.91 0.54
C ALA A 23 -16.44 -6.37 0.08
N ALA A 24 -16.05 -6.04 -1.16
CA ALA A 24 -14.73 -6.35 -1.68
C ALA A 24 -13.68 -5.43 -1.03
N SER A 25 -12.56 -6.00 -0.60
CA SER A 25 -11.45 -5.22 -0.02
C SER A 25 -10.87 -4.22 -1.02
N LEU A 26 -10.47 -3.06 -0.51
CA LEU A 26 -9.83 -2.00 -1.28
C LEU A 26 -8.39 -2.36 -1.55
N ALA A 27 -7.90 -2.05 -2.74
CA ALA A 27 -6.50 -2.19 -3.11
C ALA A 27 -5.94 -0.87 -3.66
N VAL A 28 -4.73 -0.52 -3.20
CA VAL A 28 -3.96 0.63 -3.71
C VAL A 28 -2.52 0.22 -3.97
N GLY A 29 -1.92 0.83 -4.98
CA GLY A 29 -0.53 0.61 -5.36
C GLY A 29 0.04 1.85 -6.04
N LYS A 30 1.30 2.14 -5.75
CA LYS A 30 2.07 3.22 -6.36
C LYS A 30 3.50 2.74 -6.61
N LYS A 31 4.14 3.30 -7.63
CA LYS A 31 5.56 3.07 -7.91
C LYS A 31 6.31 4.40 -8.10
N ALA A 32 7.58 4.40 -7.73
CA ALA A 32 8.54 5.43 -8.08
C ALA A 32 9.64 4.80 -8.94
N GLU A 33 9.66 5.22 -10.20
CA GLU A 33 10.65 4.85 -11.21
C GLU A 33 11.95 5.64 -10.97
N ILE A 34 13.07 4.92 -10.87
CA ILE A 34 14.41 5.44 -10.67
C ILE A 34 15.29 4.96 -11.82
N LYS A 35 15.84 5.91 -12.58
CA LYS A 35 16.84 5.60 -13.61
C LYS A 35 18.19 5.27 -12.97
N VAL A 36 18.84 4.24 -13.50
CA VAL A 36 20.10 3.67 -13.00
C VAL A 36 21.02 3.32 -14.18
N ASP A 37 22.32 3.12 -13.92
CA ASP A 37 23.20 2.53 -14.93
C ASP A 37 22.89 1.03 -15.08
N ALA A 38 22.37 0.62 -16.24
CA ALA A 38 22.06 -0.78 -16.57
C ALA A 38 23.23 -1.73 -16.28
N LYS A 39 24.48 -1.26 -16.45
CA LYS A 39 25.70 -2.07 -16.20
C LYS A 39 26.01 -2.25 -14.71
N LYS A 40 25.33 -1.51 -13.85
CA LYS A 40 25.49 -1.52 -12.38
C LYS A 40 24.17 -1.79 -11.66
N MET A 41 23.20 -2.36 -12.35
CA MET A 41 21.85 -2.65 -11.85
C MET A 41 21.84 -3.22 -10.43
N ASP A 42 22.58 -4.30 -10.19
CA ASP A 42 22.62 -4.96 -8.88
C ASP A 42 23.24 -4.09 -7.78
N ASP A 43 24.33 -3.38 -8.10
CA ASP A 43 25.01 -2.49 -7.16
C ASP A 43 24.15 -1.28 -6.80
N GLU A 44 23.50 -0.67 -7.80
CA GLU A 44 22.59 0.46 -7.59
C GLU A 44 21.34 0.04 -6.82
N ARG A 45 20.76 -1.13 -7.15
CA ARG A 45 19.64 -1.70 -6.39
C ARG A 45 20.02 -1.93 -4.93
N ALA A 46 21.16 -2.54 -4.67
CA ALA A 46 21.67 -2.78 -3.33
C ALA A 46 21.89 -1.48 -2.56
N GLY A 47 22.47 -0.47 -3.22
CA GLY A 47 22.68 0.87 -2.65
C GLY A 47 21.39 1.58 -2.29
N LEU A 48 20.41 1.57 -3.20
CA LEU A 48 19.08 2.15 -2.98
C LEU A 48 18.36 1.43 -1.83
N TRP A 49 18.36 0.09 -1.82
CA TRP A 49 17.71 -0.67 -0.76
C TRP A 49 18.36 -0.45 0.61
N LYS A 50 19.69 -0.41 0.67
CA LYS A 50 20.42 -0.08 1.90
C LYS A 50 20.00 1.29 2.46
N LYS A 51 19.68 2.25 1.59
CA LYS A 51 19.28 3.61 1.98
C LYS A 51 17.82 3.72 2.40
N PHE A 52 16.91 3.00 1.74
CA PHE A 52 15.46 3.22 1.88
C PHE A 52 14.67 2.02 2.41
N GLY A 53 15.18 0.80 2.23
CA GLY A 53 14.45 -0.45 2.41
C GLY A 53 14.58 -1.11 3.79
N ALA A 54 15.41 -0.60 4.70
CA ALA A 54 15.43 -1.11 6.07
C ALA A 54 14.11 -0.77 6.79
N TRP A 55 13.70 -1.61 7.74
CA TRP A 55 12.36 -1.55 8.35
C TRP A 55 12.02 -0.20 8.95
N CYS A 56 12.94 0.39 9.70
CA CYS A 56 12.82 1.74 10.25
C CYS A 56 13.49 2.84 9.42
N ALA A 57 14.04 2.55 8.23
CA ALA A 57 14.56 3.60 7.34
C ALA A 57 13.47 4.58 6.89
N ILE A 58 12.19 4.19 6.98
CA ILE A 58 11.05 5.05 6.66
C ILE A 58 11.06 6.40 7.41
N LYS A 59 11.65 6.47 8.61
CA LYS A 59 11.79 7.74 9.35
C LYS A 59 12.72 8.74 8.66
N ASP A 60 13.64 8.24 7.83
CA ASP A 60 14.68 9.04 7.20
C ASP A 60 14.21 9.61 5.84
N TRP A 61 13.14 9.06 5.26
CA TRP A 61 12.66 9.45 3.93
C TRP A 61 11.15 9.74 3.84
N HIS A 62 10.31 9.30 4.76
CA HIS A 62 8.88 9.58 4.68
C HIS A 62 8.52 10.90 5.37
N PRO A 63 7.93 11.89 4.67
CA PRO A 63 7.76 13.24 5.21
C PRO A 63 6.81 13.32 6.42
N ALA A 64 5.89 12.36 6.58
CA ALA A 64 4.97 12.31 7.72
C ALA A 64 5.55 11.65 8.98
N VAL A 65 6.64 10.88 8.87
CA VAL A 65 7.19 10.10 9.99
C VAL A 65 8.20 10.97 10.76
N ALA A 66 8.06 11.02 12.07
CA ALA A 66 8.98 11.70 12.97
C ALA A 66 9.99 10.74 13.60
N SER A 67 9.55 9.54 14.00
CA SER A 67 10.42 8.49 14.52
C SER A 67 9.90 7.10 14.18
N CYS A 68 10.79 6.12 14.27
CA CYS A 68 10.47 4.70 14.13
C CYS A 68 11.26 3.91 15.17
N GLU A 69 10.57 3.07 15.93
CA GLU A 69 11.12 2.23 16.98
C GLU A 69 10.81 0.76 16.69
N GLU A 70 11.83 -0.08 16.59
CA GLU A 70 11.66 -1.52 16.40
C GLU A 70 11.48 -2.22 17.74
N SER A 71 10.60 -3.22 17.79
CA SER A 71 10.38 -4.06 18.97
C SER A 71 10.13 -5.51 18.59
N LYS A 72 10.30 -6.41 19.54
CA LYS A 72 10.00 -7.84 19.39
C LYS A 72 9.03 -8.30 20.47
N GLU A 73 8.06 -9.11 20.08
CA GLU A 73 7.18 -9.84 21.01
C GLU A 73 7.24 -11.32 20.64
N GLY A 74 8.04 -12.09 21.37
CA GLY A 74 8.46 -13.43 20.94
C GLY A 74 9.23 -13.37 19.61
N ASP A 75 8.83 -14.18 18.65
CA ASP A 75 9.43 -14.22 17.30
C ASP A 75 8.84 -13.15 16.35
N ALA A 76 7.81 -12.42 16.77
CA ALA A 76 7.20 -11.39 15.95
C ALA A 76 7.99 -10.06 16.04
N GLU A 77 8.36 -9.53 14.89
CA GLU A 77 9.00 -8.21 14.75
C GLU A 77 7.94 -7.12 14.48
N PHE A 78 8.09 -5.99 15.16
CA PHE A 78 7.21 -4.85 15.04
C PHE A 78 8.02 -3.57 14.81
N ARG A 79 7.35 -2.57 14.25
CA ARG A 79 7.75 -1.17 14.42
C ARG A 79 6.61 -0.34 14.96
N THR A 80 6.95 0.68 15.72
CA THR A 80 6.03 1.78 16.06
C THR A 80 6.51 3.04 15.36
N LEU A 81 5.69 3.56 14.46
CA LEU A 81 5.90 4.86 13.83
C LEU A 81 5.26 5.93 14.69
N THR A 82 6.00 6.99 15.01
CA THR A 82 5.42 8.23 15.51
C THR A 82 5.37 9.22 14.36
N LEU A 83 4.19 9.73 14.04
CA LEU A 83 3.98 10.75 13.02
C LEU A 83 4.28 12.15 13.57
N LYS A 84 4.51 13.12 12.69
CA LYS A 84 4.82 14.50 13.08
C LYS A 84 3.70 15.22 13.85
N ASP A 85 2.46 14.74 13.73
CA ASP A 85 1.32 15.23 14.51
C ASP A 85 1.18 14.51 15.88
N GLY A 86 2.07 13.57 16.20
CA GLY A 86 2.08 12.79 17.43
C GLY A 86 1.26 11.50 17.37
N ALA A 87 0.52 11.24 16.28
CA ALA A 87 -0.16 9.97 16.08
C ALA A 87 0.83 8.80 16.02
N LYS A 88 0.39 7.61 16.44
CA LYS A 88 1.20 6.39 16.42
C LYS A 88 0.57 5.31 15.56
N ILE A 89 1.42 4.58 14.84
CA ILE A 89 1.04 3.41 14.05
C ILE A 89 1.94 2.25 14.47
N LYS A 90 1.35 1.17 14.97
CA LYS A 90 2.06 -0.07 15.27
C LYS A 90 1.85 -1.07 14.14
N GLU A 91 2.94 -1.56 13.58
CA GLU A 91 2.94 -2.49 12.45
C GLU A 91 3.75 -3.73 12.77
N LYS A 92 3.26 -4.88 12.30
CA LYS A 92 3.93 -6.18 12.43
C LYS A 92 4.52 -6.58 11.10
N LEU A 93 5.79 -6.94 11.09
CA LEU A 93 6.46 -7.54 9.94
C LEU A 93 5.93 -8.97 9.72
N THR A 94 5.50 -9.28 8.51
CA THR A 94 4.93 -10.60 8.16
C THR A 94 5.83 -11.39 7.20
N GLU A 95 6.59 -10.72 6.34
CA GLU A 95 7.56 -11.34 5.44
C GLU A 95 8.74 -10.40 5.21
N ARG A 96 9.96 -10.95 5.10
CA ARG A 96 11.14 -10.21 4.69
C ARG A 96 12.00 -11.06 3.76
N LYS A 97 12.42 -10.47 2.65
CA LYS A 97 13.39 -10.98 1.68
C LYS A 97 14.33 -9.81 1.31
N ASP A 98 15.27 -10.07 0.40
CA ASP A 98 16.36 -9.14 0.08
C ASP A 98 15.91 -7.72 -0.30
N PHE A 99 14.90 -7.60 -1.18
CA PHE A 99 14.40 -6.31 -1.70
C PHE A 99 12.90 -6.12 -1.51
N VAL A 100 12.31 -6.84 -0.55
CA VAL A 100 10.89 -6.75 -0.27
C VAL A 100 10.61 -7.08 1.19
N TYR A 101 9.68 -6.35 1.78
CA TYR A 101 9.03 -6.76 3.01
C TYR A 101 7.52 -6.60 2.92
N LYS A 102 6.81 -7.40 3.70
CA LYS A 102 5.37 -7.29 3.92
C LYS A 102 5.09 -7.06 5.39
N TYR A 103 3.99 -6.38 5.66
CA TYR A 103 3.58 -6.05 7.00
C TYR A 103 2.08 -5.83 7.10
N MET A 104 1.58 -5.84 8.33
CA MET A 104 0.21 -5.51 8.66
C MET A 104 0.16 -4.39 9.70
N ILE A 105 -0.92 -3.61 9.71
CA ILE A 105 -1.20 -2.66 10.79
C ILE A 105 -1.84 -3.42 11.94
N VAL A 106 -1.34 -3.19 13.16
CA VAL A 106 -1.87 -3.76 14.41
C VAL A 106 -2.69 -2.71 15.15
N GLU A 107 -2.20 -1.47 15.21
CA GLU A 107 -2.89 -0.33 15.84
C GLU A 107 -2.61 0.94 15.03
N SER A 108 -3.64 1.75 14.77
CA SER A 108 -3.52 2.97 13.97
C SER A 108 -4.77 3.86 14.10
N PRO A 109 -4.65 5.19 13.98
CA PRO A 109 -5.79 6.08 13.83
C PRO A 109 -6.28 6.18 12.37
N LEU A 110 -5.60 5.53 11.41
CA LEU A 110 -6.01 5.52 10.01
C LEU A 110 -7.38 4.83 9.85
N PRO A 111 -8.23 5.27 8.89
CA PRO A 111 -9.57 4.74 8.72
C PRO A 111 -9.59 3.40 7.96
N VAL A 112 -8.78 2.43 8.40
CA VAL A 112 -8.56 1.14 7.74
C VAL A 112 -8.47 -0.01 8.73
N LYS A 113 -8.91 -1.19 8.31
CA LYS A 113 -8.74 -2.47 9.02
C LYS A 113 -8.38 -3.58 8.04
N ASN A 114 -8.04 -4.76 8.57
CA ASN A 114 -7.60 -5.91 7.77
C ASN A 114 -6.48 -5.53 6.78
N TYR A 115 -5.58 -4.67 7.23
CA TYR A 115 -4.58 -4.02 6.39
C TYR A 115 -3.34 -4.89 6.22
N GLU A 116 -2.98 -5.16 4.97
CA GLU A 116 -1.73 -5.80 4.58
C GLU A 116 -1.05 -4.96 3.50
N ALA A 117 0.26 -4.77 3.63
CA ALA A 117 1.04 -3.97 2.69
C ALA A 117 2.38 -4.63 2.33
N GLN A 118 2.89 -4.22 1.17
CA GLN A 118 4.17 -4.64 0.64
C GLN A 118 4.97 -3.41 0.20
N PHE A 119 6.24 -3.35 0.58
CA PHE A 119 7.20 -2.41 0.03
C PHE A 119 8.34 -3.18 -0.62
N ALA A 120 8.62 -2.88 -1.88
CA ALA A 120 9.58 -3.62 -2.69
C ALA A 120 10.42 -2.67 -3.54
N LEU A 121 11.60 -3.15 -3.93
CA LEU A 121 12.47 -2.54 -4.92
C LEU A 121 12.78 -3.56 -6.02
N THR A 122 12.20 -3.38 -7.19
CA THR A 122 12.30 -4.35 -8.29
C THR A 122 12.86 -3.66 -9.54
N PRO A 123 13.81 -4.29 -10.28
CA PRO A 123 14.12 -3.86 -11.65
C PRO A 123 12.83 -3.76 -12.48
N ASP A 124 12.81 -2.86 -13.46
CA ASP A 124 11.77 -2.90 -14.48
C ASP A 124 12.07 -4.05 -15.46
N ASP A 125 11.05 -4.84 -15.80
CA ASP A 125 11.21 -5.97 -16.71
C ASP A 125 11.27 -5.51 -18.18
N ASP A 126 10.73 -4.32 -18.48
CA ASP A 126 10.63 -3.76 -19.82
C ASP A 126 11.71 -2.68 -20.10
N ASP A 127 12.45 -2.24 -19.08
CA ASP A 127 13.49 -1.22 -19.19
C ASP A 127 14.76 -1.57 -18.41
N GLU A 128 15.85 -1.85 -19.13
CA GLU A 128 17.13 -2.30 -18.57
C GLU A 128 17.85 -1.24 -17.73
N ASP A 129 17.41 0.03 -17.77
CA ASP A 129 18.01 1.14 -17.03
C ASP A 129 17.11 1.69 -15.90
N GLU A 130 16.15 0.90 -15.44
CA GLU A 130 15.15 1.34 -14.45
C GLU A 130 14.96 0.38 -13.26
N ILE A 131 14.80 0.96 -12.08
CA ILE A 131 14.38 0.26 -10.85
C ILE A 131 13.19 0.98 -10.24
N ASN A 132 12.20 0.20 -9.81
CA ASN A 132 10.95 0.65 -9.23
C ASN A 132 10.90 0.42 -7.72
N PHE A 133 10.76 1.49 -6.94
CA PHE A 133 10.19 1.37 -5.60
C PHE A 133 8.68 1.16 -5.74
N ALA A 134 8.16 0.02 -5.32
CA ALA A 134 6.74 -0.30 -5.35
C ALA A 134 6.18 -0.38 -3.92
N TRP A 135 5.07 0.33 -3.66
CA TRP A 135 4.35 0.27 -2.40
C TRP A 135 2.87 -0.01 -2.67
N SER A 136 2.36 -1.10 -2.10
CA SER A 136 0.97 -1.52 -2.25
C SER A 136 0.35 -1.95 -0.93
N ALA A 137 -0.98 -1.90 -0.87
CA ALA A 137 -1.76 -2.41 0.24
C ALA A 137 -3.15 -2.89 -0.19
N VAL A 138 -3.67 -3.86 0.59
CA VAL A 138 -5.06 -4.29 0.59
C VAL A 138 -5.63 -4.08 1.98
N PHE A 139 -6.85 -3.54 2.07
CA PHE A 139 -7.50 -3.21 3.34
C PHE A 139 -9.01 -3.00 3.17
N ASP A 140 -9.73 -2.96 4.27
CA ASP A 140 -11.12 -2.52 4.31
C ASP A 140 -11.20 -1.14 4.97
N ALA A 141 -12.19 -0.33 4.59
CA ALA A 141 -12.43 0.94 5.27
C ALA A 141 -13.00 0.72 6.68
N GLU A 142 -12.59 1.56 7.63
CA GLU A 142 -13.09 1.58 9.00
C GLU A 142 -13.42 3.00 9.45
N GLY A 143 -14.62 3.20 9.98
CA GLY A 143 -15.09 4.49 10.50
C GLY A 143 -15.31 5.58 9.43
N LYS A 144 -14.90 5.38 8.17
CA LYS A 144 -15.04 6.32 7.05
C LYS A 144 -15.45 5.60 5.75
N PRO A 145 -15.97 6.32 4.74
CA PRO A 145 -16.26 5.73 3.43
C PRO A 145 -15.00 5.26 2.67
N ASP A 146 -15.16 4.25 1.83
CA ASP A 146 -14.09 3.67 1.01
C ASP A 146 -13.23 4.70 0.26
N LYS A 147 -13.87 5.74 -0.30
CA LYS A 147 -13.18 6.80 -1.03
C LYS A 147 -12.19 7.57 -0.14
N GLU A 148 -12.57 7.83 1.11
CA GLU A 148 -11.74 8.56 2.08
C GLU A 148 -10.60 7.67 2.61
N ALA A 149 -10.90 6.41 2.93
CA ALA A 149 -9.90 5.43 3.33
C ALA A 149 -8.85 5.21 2.22
N ARG A 150 -9.31 5.02 0.99
CA ARG A 150 -8.46 4.92 -0.21
C ARG A 150 -7.60 6.16 -0.39
N GLY A 151 -8.20 7.35 -0.32
CA GLY A 151 -7.48 8.62 -0.47
C GLY A 151 -6.40 8.81 0.59
N THR A 152 -6.66 8.37 1.83
CA THR A 152 -5.70 8.43 2.93
C THR A 152 -4.45 7.59 2.63
N ILE A 153 -4.63 6.30 2.31
CA ILE A 153 -3.48 5.41 2.03
C ILE A 153 -2.75 5.84 0.75
N ASP A 154 -3.48 6.25 -0.29
CA ASP A 154 -2.90 6.77 -1.54
C ASP A 154 -2.00 7.98 -1.31
N GLY A 155 -2.46 8.93 -0.47
CA GLY A 155 -1.69 10.12 -0.11
C GLY A 155 -0.40 9.81 0.64
N ILE A 156 -0.43 8.83 1.55
CA ILE A 156 0.76 8.36 2.28
C ILE A 156 1.79 7.79 1.28
N PHE A 157 1.36 6.85 0.43
CA PHE A 157 2.27 6.20 -0.51
C PHE A 157 2.87 7.19 -1.50
N LYS A 158 2.03 8.09 -2.04
CA LYS A 158 2.46 9.14 -2.95
C LYS A 158 3.52 10.03 -2.31
N ALA A 159 3.25 10.58 -1.13
CA ALA A 159 4.18 11.48 -0.45
C ALA A 159 5.53 10.81 -0.14
N GLY A 160 5.51 9.55 0.30
CA GLY A 160 6.72 8.78 0.55
C GLY A 160 7.55 8.54 -0.71
N LEU A 161 6.94 8.00 -1.76
CA LEU A 161 7.61 7.65 -3.00
C LEU A 161 8.11 8.89 -3.77
N GLU A 162 7.36 9.99 -3.77
CA GLU A 162 7.82 11.26 -4.34
C GLU A 162 9.05 11.80 -3.62
N ASN A 163 9.11 11.69 -2.29
CA ASN A 163 10.28 12.14 -1.54
C ASN A 163 11.50 11.23 -1.76
N ILE A 164 11.32 9.91 -1.94
CA ILE A 164 12.40 9.02 -2.36
C ILE A 164 12.99 9.50 -3.70
N LYS A 165 12.15 9.77 -4.72
CA LYS A 165 12.61 10.29 -6.02
C LYS A 165 13.40 11.58 -5.85
N ALA A 166 12.91 12.50 -5.02
CA ALA A 166 13.58 13.77 -4.75
C ALA A 166 14.96 13.58 -4.09
N ILE A 167 15.07 12.69 -3.09
CA ILE A 167 16.33 12.39 -2.40
C ILE A 167 17.35 11.75 -3.35
N VAL A 168 16.90 10.85 -4.24
CA VAL A 168 17.78 10.22 -5.24
C VAL A 168 18.29 11.27 -6.24
N ALA A 169 17.39 12.08 -6.80
CA ALA A 169 17.77 13.14 -7.74
C ALA A 169 18.75 14.15 -7.13
N ALA A 170 18.55 14.54 -5.87
CA ALA A 170 19.46 15.44 -5.15
C ALA A 170 20.83 14.80 -4.84
N GLY A 171 20.89 13.47 -4.70
CA GLY A 171 22.14 12.72 -4.50
C GLY A 171 22.98 12.58 -5.77
N ALA A 172 22.33 12.49 -6.94
CA ALA A 172 23.00 12.39 -8.24
C ALA A 172 23.60 13.72 -8.74
N ALA A 173 23.18 14.85 -8.17
CA ALA A 173 23.66 16.19 -8.53
C ALA A 173 24.94 16.63 -7.79
N LYS A 174 25.55 15.75 -6.99
CA LYS A 174 26.78 15.99 -6.21
C LYS A 174 27.93 15.15 -6.74
#